data_AF-A0A8C3AXH2-F1
#
_entry.id   AF-A0A8C3AXH2-F1
#
_cell.length_a   1.000
_cell.length_b   1.000
_cell.length_c   1.000
_cell.angle_alpha   90.00
_cell.angle_beta   90.00
_cell.angle_gamma   90.00
#
_symmetry.space_group_name_H-M   'P 1'
#
loop_
_entity.id
_entity.type
_entity.pdbx_description
1 polymer ?
#
loop_
_entity_poly.entity_id
_entity_poly.type
_entity_poly.pdbx_seq_one_letter_code
_entity_poly.pdbx_strand_id
1 'polypeptide(L)'
;REVCLQGSAGVLCLSGTVCPAVSAKIEKNVFQAEFQRLALGFKCDMFTLEKRLRLEERSRDLAEENVRREVSSCQGLLQALTPLCEDDNQSMEIIQRLQKNLDILIQSMARVSSRSEMLGAIHQESRIGKAVEVMIQHVENLRRMYTKEHAELLELREALMQNERSFGSQTERGRVVTGAVNFKPESSTRRVSIAAIPRSGGANMHFDVVRTMHALQFSQQVCFLHS
;
A
#
# COMPACT_ATOMS: atom_id res chain seq x y z
N ARG A 1 -13.03 -5.72 41.75
CA ARG A 1 -11.87 -4.83 42.04
C ARG A 1 -10.74 -5.26 41.12
N GLU A 2 -10.74 -4.76 39.89
CA GLU A 2 -9.62 -4.92 38.97
C GLU A 2 -8.52 -3.97 39.42
N VAL A 3 -7.35 -4.52 39.75
CA VAL A 3 -6.20 -3.73 40.17
C VAL A 3 -5.34 -3.49 38.93
N CYS A 4 -5.43 -2.31 38.35
CA CYS A 4 -4.51 -1.88 37.30
C CYS A 4 -3.17 -1.49 37.95
N LEU A 5 -2.10 -2.25 37.67
CA LEU A 5 -0.74 -1.87 38.03
C LEU A 5 -0.18 -0.92 36.96
N GLN A 6 0.11 0.31 37.38
CA GLN A 6 0.61 1.38 36.53
C GLN A 6 2.14 1.26 36.42
N GLY A 7 2.62 0.70 35.30
CA GLY A 7 4.04 0.60 34.95
C GLY A 7 4.27 1.12 33.53
N SER A 8 5.40 1.80 33.32
CA SER A 8 5.69 2.75 32.23
C SER A 8 5.74 2.19 30.79
N ALA A 9 5.31 0.95 30.53
CA ALA A 9 5.22 0.39 29.18
C ALA A 9 4.08 -0.63 29.10
N GLY A 10 2.91 -0.17 28.66
CA GLY A 10 1.83 -1.01 28.12
C GLY A 10 1.05 -1.85 29.14
N VAL A 11 -0.23 -1.54 29.30
CA VAL A 11 -1.18 -2.38 30.05
C VAL A 11 -1.48 -3.62 29.22
N LEU A 12 -1.06 -4.80 29.71
CA LEU A 12 -1.56 -6.10 29.25
C LEU A 12 -2.52 -6.64 30.31
N CYS A 13 -3.76 -6.94 29.91
CA CYS A 13 -4.70 -7.67 30.76
C CYS A 13 -4.18 -9.11 30.98
N LEU A 14 -4.35 -9.64 32.19
CA LEU A 14 -3.94 -11.00 32.61
C LEU A 14 -4.62 -12.14 31.81
N SER A 15 -5.50 -11.83 30.88
CA SER A 15 -6.26 -12.74 30.02
C SER A 15 -5.69 -12.91 28.59
N GLY A 16 -4.47 -12.43 28.31
CA GLY A 16 -3.82 -12.62 26.99
C GLY A 16 -4.47 -11.86 25.83
N THR A 17 -5.45 -10.99 26.12
CA THR A 17 -6.14 -10.14 25.15
C THR A 17 -5.56 -8.73 25.19
N VAL A 18 -5.13 -8.22 24.04
CA VAL A 18 -4.63 -6.85 23.89
C VAL A 18 -5.74 -5.87 24.30
N CYS A 19 -5.43 -4.92 25.20
CA CYS A 19 -6.39 -3.90 25.60
C CYS A 19 -6.94 -3.15 24.36
N PRO A 20 -8.27 -2.93 24.24
CA PRO A 20 -8.87 -2.26 23.09
C PRO A 20 -8.24 -0.89 22.77
N ALA A 21 -7.81 -0.15 23.80
CA ALA A 21 -7.12 1.13 23.67
C ALA A 21 -5.72 0.99 23.03
N VAL A 22 -5.00 -0.11 23.28
CA VAL A 22 -3.69 -0.41 22.67
C VAL A 22 -3.87 -0.85 21.22
N SER A 23 -4.89 -1.67 20.95
CA SER A 23 -5.25 -2.10 19.59
C SER A 23 -5.61 -0.91 18.69
N ALA A 24 -6.44 0.01 19.19
CA ALA A 24 -6.81 1.23 18.46
C ALA A 24 -5.63 2.20 18.23
N LYS A 25 -4.65 2.24 19.15
CA LYS A 25 -3.44 3.07 19.00
C LYS A 25 -2.46 2.47 17.97
N ILE A 26 -2.32 1.15 17.92
CA ILE A 26 -1.51 0.44 16.93
C ILE A 26 -2.12 0.62 15.54
N GLU A 27 -3.43 0.42 15.42
CA GLU A 27 -4.17 0.59 14.18
C GLU A 27 -4.07 2.03 13.64
N LYS A 28 -4.19 3.04 14.50
CA LYS A 28 -3.95 4.46 14.17
C LYS A 28 -2.56 4.71 13.55
N ASN A 29 -1.51 4.18 14.15
CA ASN A 29 -0.14 4.41 13.70
C ASN A 29 0.16 3.70 12.36
N VAL A 30 -0.45 2.53 12.13
CA VAL A 30 -0.30 1.77 10.88
C VAL A 30 -0.98 2.50 9.73
N PHE A 31 -2.24 2.95 9.88
CA PHE A 31 -2.93 3.67 8.80
C PHE A 31 -2.26 5.00 8.44
N GLN A 32 -1.73 5.73 9.42
CA GLN A 32 -1.00 6.98 9.18
C GLN A 32 0.30 6.74 8.41
N ALA A 33 1.04 5.68 8.75
CA ALA A 33 2.26 5.30 8.03
C ALA A 33 1.97 4.87 6.58
N GLU A 34 0.89 4.12 6.36
CA GLU A 34 0.48 3.70 5.02
C GLU A 34 0.03 4.88 4.16
N PHE A 35 -0.71 5.84 4.71
CA PHE A 35 -1.03 7.08 3.99
C PHE A 35 0.23 7.89 3.64
N GLN A 36 1.21 7.99 4.55
CA GLN A 36 2.46 8.69 4.26
C GLN A 36 3.26 8.01 3.14
N ARG A 37 3.36 6.68 3.17
CA ARG A 37 3.99 5.88 2.12
C ARG A 37 3.28 6.09 0.78
N LEU A 38 1.95 6.05 0.80
CA LEU A 38 1.11 6.29 -0.37
C LEU A 38 1.33 7.69 -0.96
N ALA A 39 1.31 8.73 -0.12
CA ALA A 39 1.47 10.12 -0.54
C ALA A 39 2.85 10.38 -1.17
N LEU A 40 3.91 9.78 -0.63
CA LEU A 40 5.25 9.84 -1.22
C LEU A 40 5.29 9.11 -2.56
N GLY A 41 4.72 7.91 -2.64
CA GLY A 41 4.61 7.16 -3.90
C GLY A 41 3.89 7.95 -4.99
N PHE A 42 2.74 8.55 -4.67
CA PHE A 42 1.98 9.40 -5.59
C PHE A 42 2.77 10.61 -6.08
N LYS A 43 3.51 11.28 -5.19
CA LYS A 43 4.38 12.40 -5.59
C LYS A 43 5.46 11.94 -6.56
N CYS A 44 6.15 10.83 -6.25
CA CYS A 44 7.16 10.25 -7.14
C CYS A 44 6.56 9.89 -8.50
N ASP A 45 5.37 9.28 -8.52
CA ASP A 45 4.66 8.95 -9.76
C ASP A 45 4.35 10.22 -10.56
N MET A 46 3.82 11.27 -9.94
CA MET A 46 3.50 12.54 -10.59
C MET A 46 4.71 13.17 -11.30
N PHE A 47 5.92 13.07 -10.73
CA PHE A 47 7.13 13.62 -11.35
C PHE A 47 7.75 12.73 -12.44
N THR A 48 7.45 11.44 -12.45
CA THR A 48 8.09 10.47 -13.36
C THR A 48 7.17 9.92 -14.44
N LEU A 49 5.86 10.09 -14.29
CA LEU A 49 4.84 9.46 -15.14
C LEU A 49 5.04 9.80 -16.61
N GLU A 50 5.17 11.09 -16.94
CA GLU A 50 5.36 11.56 -18.32
C GLU A 50 6.57 10.90 -18.99
N LYS A 51 7.70 10.80 -18.28
CA LYS A 51 8.92 10.18 -18.82
C LYS A 51 8.73 8.69 -19.02
N ARG A 52 8.08 7.99 -18.09
CA ARG A 52 7.81 6.56 -18.22
C ARG A 52 6.84 6.27 -19.36
N LEU A 53 5.78 7.07 -19.50
CA LEU A 53 4.81 6.96 -20.59
C LEU A 53 5.50 7.07 -21.95
N ARG A 54 6.27 8.13 -22.18
CA ARG A 54 6.98 8.32 -23.46
C ARG A 54 7.97 7.21 -23.80
N LEU A 55 8.62 6.63 -22.80
CA LEU A 55 9.54 5.51 -23.01
C LEU A 55 8.79 4.25 -23.42
N GLU A 56 7.66 3.97 -22.78
CA GLU A 56 6.80 2.83 -23.10
C GLU A 56 6.19 2.97 -24.50
N GLU A 57 5.65 4.15 -24.83
CA GLU A 57 5.10 4.46 -26.16
C GLU A 57 6.15 4.26 -27.25
N ARG A 58 7.35 4.82 -27.07
CA ARG A 58 8.44 4.62 -28.02
C ARG A 58 8.82 3.16 -28.19
N SER A 59 8.88 2.40 -27.10
CA SER A 59 9.19 0.96 -27.14
C SER A 59 8.15 0.20 -27.94
N ARG A 60 6.87 0.47 -27.70
CA ARG A 60 5.75 -0.11 -28.45
C ARG A 60 5.85 0.25 -29.94
N ASP A 61 6.01 1.53 -30.25
CA ASP A 61 6.04 2.00 -31.64
C ASP A 61 7.22 1.36 -32.42
N LEU A 62 8.39 1.23 -31.79
CA LEU A 62 9.54 0.52 -32.37
C LEU A 62 9.23 -0.95 -32.63
N ALA A 63 8.58 -1.64 -31.68
CA ALA A 63 8.20 -3.05 -31.84
C ALA A 63 7.17 -3.23 -32.98
N GLU A 64 6.14 -2.38 -33.02
CA GLU A 64 5.12 -2.43 -34.07
C GLU A 64 5.70 -2.12 -35.45
N GLU A 65 6.57 -1.12 -35.55
CA GLU A 65 7.21 -0.77 -36.81
C GLU A 65 8.20 -1.86 -37.27
N ASN A 66 8.93 -2.48 -36.35
CA ASN A 66 9.80 -3.63 -36.67
C ASN A 66 8.98 -4.79 -37.25
N VAL A 67 7.90 -5.20 -36.58
CA VAL A 67 7.03 -6.27 -37.07
C VAL A 67 6.44 -5.90 -38.43
N ARG A 68 6.00 -4.65 -38.61
CA ARG A 68 5.44 -4.18 -39.88
C ARG A 68 6.45 -4.27 -41.01
N ARG A 69 7.69 -3.82 -40.80
CA ARG A 69 8.77 -3.89 -41.79
C ARG A 69 9.11 -5.34 -42.17
N GLU A 70 9.25 -6.22 -41.19
CA GLU A 70 9.54 -7.65 -41.43
C GLU A 70 8.41 -8.33 -42.21
N VAL A 71 7.15 -8.05 -41.86
CA VAL A 71 6.00 -8.61 -42.60
C VAL A 71 5.96 -8.07 -44.03
N SER A 72 6.17 -6.77 -44.24
CA SER A 72 6.23 -6.19 -45.59
C SER A 72 7.37 -6.77 -46.42
N SER A 73 8.54 -7.00 -45.81
CA SER A 73 9.67 -7.68 -46.45
C SER A 73 9.30 -9.10 -46.89
N CYS A 74 8.69 -9.89 -45.99
CA CYS A 74 8.18 -11.23 -46.30
C CYS A 74 7.13 -11.22 -47.43
N GLN A 75 6.20 -10.27 -47.41
CA GLN A 75 5.21 -10.11 -48.48
C GLN A 75 5.87 -9.80 -49.82
N GLY A 76 6.90 -8.94 -49.85
CA GLY A 76 7.68 -8.66 -51.05
C GLY A 76 8.42 -9.88 -51.59
N LEU A 77 9.01 -10.71 -50.72
CA LEU A 77 9.63 -11.98 -51.12
C LEU A 77 8.61 -12.97 -51.70
N LEU A 78 7.44 -13.10 -51.07
CA LEU A 78 6.38 -13.97 -51.59
C LEU A 78 5.85 -13.49 -52.95
N GLN A 79 5.74 -12.18 -53.15
CA GLN A 79 5.39 -11.60 -54.45
C GLN A 79 6.45 -11.90 -55.53
N ALA A 80 7.74 -11.84 -55.18
CA ALA A 80 8.82 -12.20 -56.10
C ALA A 80 8.87 -13.70 -56.41
N LEU A 81 8.47 -14.56 -55.46
CA LEU A 81 8.39 -16.01 -55.64
C LEU A 81 7.18 -16.45 -56.46
N THR A 82 6.09 -15.69 -56.43
CA THR A 82 4.82 -16.00 -57.13
C THR A 82 5.04 -16.37 -58.62
N PRO A 83 5.71 -15.55 -59.46
CA PRO A 83 5.91 -15.88 -60.87
C PRO A 83 6.84 -17.08 -61.11
N LEU A 84 7.70 -17.42 -60.14
CA LEU A 84 8.64 -18.54 -60.25
C LEU A 84 7.97 -19.89 -59.98
N CYS A 85 6.78 -19.88 -59.39
CA CYS A 85 6.05 -21.07 -58.96
C CYS A 85 4.70 -21.25 -59.66
N GLU A 86 4.39 -20.46 -60.69
CA GLU A 86 3.06 -20.45 -61.34
C GLU A 86 2.61 -21.83 -61.85
N ASP A 87 3.55 -22.66 -62.31
CA ASP A 87 3.26 -23.99 -62.85
C ASP A 87 3.14 -25.09 -61.78
N ASP A 88 3.49 -24.81 -60.52
CA ASP A 88 3.40 -25.76 -59.41
C ASP A 88 2.28 -25.40 -58.43
N ASN A 89 1.15 -26.09 -58.59
CA ASN A 89 -0.03 -25.92 -57.74
C ASN A 89 0.26 -26.10 -56.24
N GLN A 90 1.19 -26.99 -55.85
CA GLN A 90 1.52 -27.19 -54.44
C GLN A 90 2.26 -25.99 -53.86
N SER A 91 3.27 -25.48 -54.58
CA SER A 91 3.99 -24.27 -54.19
C SER A 91 3.08 -23.05 -54.13
N MET A 92 2.16 -22.89 -55.10
CA MET A 92 1.19 -21.80 -55.09
C MET A 92 0.23 -21.85 -53.89
N GLU A 93 -0.23 -23.03 -53.49
CA GLU A 93 -1.05 -23.18 -52.29
C GLU A 93 -0.28 -22.79 -51.02
N ILE A 94 0.99 -23.16 -50.92
CA ILE A 94 1.85 -22.78 -49.79
C ILE A 94 2.05 -21.26 -49.75
N ILE A 95 2.34 -20.62 -50.89
CA ILE A 95 2.50 -19.16 -50.98
C ILE A 95 1.23 -18.44 -50.50
N GLN A 96 0.05 -18.87 -50.96
CA GLN A 96 -1.22 -18.27 -50.54
C GLN A 96 -1.50 -18.46 -49.04
N ARG A 97 -1.20 -19.64 -48.48
CA ARG A 97 -1.32 -19.90 -47.04
C ARG A 97 -0.38 -19.00 -46.24
N LEU A 98 0.86 -18.80 -46.69
CA LEU A 98 1.81 -17.90 -46.05
C LEU A 98 1.34 -16.44 -46.08
N GLN A 99 0.84 -15.95 -47.21
CA GLN A 99 0.26 -14.61 -47.32
C GLN A 99 -0.89 -14.41 -46.33
N LYS A 100 -1.82 -15.38 -46.25
CA LYS A 100 -2.92 -15.34 -45.27
C LYS A 100 -2.43 -15.35 -43.82
N ASN A 101 -1.39 -16.12 -43.51
CA ASN A 101 -0.80 -16.15 -42.17
C ASN A 101 -0.16 -14.81 -41.80
N LEU A 102 0.49 -14.12 -42.75
CA LEU A 102 1.05 -12.78 -42.53
C LEU A 102 -0.06 -11.75 -42.26
N ASP A 103 -1.20 -11.82 -42.95
CA ASP A 103 -2.35 -10.94 -42.67
C ASP A 103 -2.92 -11.18 -41.28
N ILE A 104 -3.07 -12.46 -40.88
CA ILE A 104 -3.50 -12.83 -39.53
C ILE A 104 -2.49 -12.32 -38.49
N LEU A 105 -1.19 -12.39 -38.77
CA LEU A 105 -0.13 -11.92 -37.87
C LEU A 105 -0.24 -10.40 -37.63
N ILE A 106 -0.42 -9.59 -38.70
CA ILE A 106 -0.62 -8.15 -38.58
C ILE A 106 -1.84 -7.84 -37.70
N GLN A 107 -2.98 -8.49 -37.99
CA GLN A 107 -4.22 -8.29 -37.23
C GLN A 107 -4.04 -8.70 -35.76
N SER A 108 -3.35 -9.81 -35.51
CA SER A 108 -3.10 -10.32 -34.17
C SER A 108 -2.18 -9.38 -33.39
N MET A 109 -1.13 -8.85 -34.01
CA MET A 109 -0.23 -7.90 -33.38
C MET A 109 -0.96 -6.62 -32.95
N ALA A 110 -1.79 -6.04 -33.83
CA ALA A 110 -2.59 -4.86 -33.50
C ALA A 110 -3.56 -5.14 -32.33
N ARG A 111 -4.20 -6.31 -32.33
CA ARG A 111 -5.11 -6.73 -31.24
C ARG A 111 -4.38 -6.92 -29.91
N VAL A 112 -3.19 -7.54 -29.94
CA VAL A 112 -2.38 -7.77 -28.73
C VAL A 112 -1.89 -6.46 -28.15
N SER A 113 -1.42 -5.52 -28.98
CA SER A 113 -0.98 -4.19 -28.53
C SER A 113 -2.12 -3.44 -27.84
N SER A 114 -3.28 -3.32 -28.50
CA SER A 114 -4.46 -2.63 -27.94
C SER A 114 -4.98 -3.26 -26.64
N ARG A 115 -5.05 -4.60 -26.58
CA ARG A 115 -5.47 -5.32 -25.37
C ARG A 115 -4.49 -5.14 -24.22
N SER A 116 -3.19 -5.13 -24.50
CA SER A 116 -2.15 -4.95 -23.49
C SER A 116 -2.22 -3.54 -22.87
N GLU A 117 -2.45 -2.51 -23.69
CA GLU A 117 -2.64 -1.14 -23.21
C GLU A 117 -3.86 -1.01 -22.30
N MET A 118 -5.01 -1.55 -22.75
CA MET A 118 -6.24 -1.55 -21.95
C MET A 118 -6.07 -2.27 -20.61
N LEU A 119 -5.44 -3.46 -20.62
CA LEU A 119 -5.19 -4.21 -19.39
C LEU A 119 -4.24 -3.46 -18.45
N GLY A 120 -3.25 -2.76 -19.00
CA GLY A 120 -2.37 -1.86 -18.25
C GLY A 120 -3.16 -0.74 -17.56
N ALA A 121 -4.08 -0.08 -18.29
CA ALA A 121 -4.94 0.96 -17.76
C ALA A 121 -5.85 0.45 -16.62
N ILE A 122 -6.49 -0.71 -16.80
CA ILE A 122 -7.35 -1.32 -15.77
C ILE A 122 -6.56 -1.64 -14.49
N HIS A 123 -5.34 -2.17 -14.61
CA HIS A 123 -4.50 -2.42 -13.43
C HIS A 123 -4.09 -1.13 -12.73
N GLN A 124 -3.80 -0.06 -13.47
CA GLN A 124 -3.53 1.25 -12.87
C GLN A 124 -4.77 1.79 -12.15
N GLU A 125 -5.95 1.68 -12.74
CA GLU A 125 -7.21 2.09 -12.12
C GLU A 125 -7.48 1.32 -10.83
N SER A 126 -7.28 -0.01 -10.82
CA SER A 126 -7.43 -0.84 -9.61
C SER A 126 -6.47 -0.41 -8.49
N ARG A 127 -5.23 -0.07 -8.84
CA ARG A 127 -4.24 0.45 -7.87
C ARG A 127 -4.65 1.81 -7.31
N ILE A 128 -5.11 2.71 -8.17
CA ILE A 128 -5.59 4.04 -7.75
C ILE A 128 -6.85 3.90 -6.88
N GLY A 129 -7.77 2.99 -7.21
CA GLY A 129 -8.96 2.72 -6.39
C GLY A 129 -8.61 2.33 -4.95
N LYS A 130 -7.66 1.42 -4.78
CA LYS A 130 -7.15 1.03 -3.44
C LYS A 130 -6.46 2.18 -2.71
N ALA A 131 -5.69 3.00 -3.43
CA ALA A 131 -5.08 4.19 -2.85
C ALA A 131 -6.13 5.19 -2.34
N VAL A 132 -7.17 5.44 -3.14
CA VAL A 132 -8.29 6.31 -2.76
C VAL A 132 -8.99 5.78 -1.51
N GLU A 133 -9.18 4.47 -1.38
CA GLU A 133 -9.74 3.86 -0.16
C GLU A 133 -8.90 4.17 1.09
N VAL A 134 -7.57 4.02 1.01
CA VAL A 134 -6.66 4.39 2.11
C VAL A 134 -6.75 5.89 2.43
N MET A 135 -6.90 6.75 1.42
CA MET A 135 -7.07 8.19 1.61
C MET A 135 -8.40 8.53 2.30
N ILE A 136 -9.51 7.90 1.90
CA ILE A 136 -10.83 8.06 2.53
C ILE A 136 -10.74 7.63 4.00
N GLN A 137 -10.18 6.45 4.27
CA GLN A 137 -10.03 5.95 5.63
C GLN A 137 -9.16 6.87 6.49
N HIS A 138 -8.11 7.46 5.92
CA HIS A 138 -7.27 8.43 6.61
C HIS A 138 -8.08 9.67 7.06
N VAL A 139 -8.88 10.24 6.17
CA VAL A 139 -9.73 11.41 6.48
C VAL A 139 -10.79 11.06 7.53
N GLU A 140 -11.44 9.90 7.41
CA GLU A 140 -12.41 9.46 8.42
C GLU A 140 -11.78 9.25 9.79
N ASN A 141 -10.58 8.67 9.84
CA ASN A 141 -9.84 8.47 11.08
C ASN A 141 -9.49 9.82 11.73
N LEU A 142 -9.04 10.81 10.94
CA LEU A 142 -8.81 12.17 11.43
C LEU A 142 -10.10 12.77 12.04
N ARG A 143 -11.25 12.62 11.36
CA ARG A 143 -12.54 13.12 11.86
C ARG A 143 -12.93 12.49 13.19
N ARG A 144 -12.79 11.16 13.33
CA ARG A 144 -13.08 10.43 14.58
C ARG A 144 -12.17 10.89 15.72
N MET A 145 -10.88 11.12 15.44
CA MET A 145 -9.94 11.64 16.44
C MET A 145 -10.31 13.04 16.89
N TYR A 146 -10.60 13.94 15.95
CA TYR A 146 -11.00 15.31 16.26
C TYR A 146 -12.22 15.33 17.19
N THR A 147 -13.27 14.55 16.90
CA THR A 147 -14.47 14.47 17.75
C THR A 147 -14.18 13.92 19.13
N LYS A 148 -13.28 12.93 19.23
CA LYS A 148 -12.90 12.31 20.50
C LYS A 148 -12.10 13.27 21.37
N GLU A 149 -11.04 13.86 20.82
CA GLU A 149 -10.20 14.82 21.54
C GLU A 149 -11.02 16.06 21.96
N HIS A 150 -11.98 16.48 21.13
CA HIS A 150 -12.91 17.56 21.48
C HIS A 150 -13.80 17.20 22.68
N ALA A 151 -14.34 15.98 22.75
CA ALA A 151 -15.14 15.52 23.88
C ALA A 151 -14.30 15.43 25.17
N GLU A 152 -13.11 14.83 25.09
CA GLU A 152 -12.18 14.72 26.23
C GLU A 152 -11.78 16.10 26.80
N LEU A 153 -11.59 17.10 25.92
CA LEU A 153 -11.32 18.48 26.33
C LEU A 153 -12.51 19.14 27.05
N LEU A 154 -13.74 18.89 26.59
CA LEU A 154 -14.95 19.41 27.22
C LEU A 154 -15.18 18.79 28.61
N GLU A 155 -14.97 17.48 28.74
CA GLU A 155 -15.05 16.77 30.02
C GLU A 155 -14.03 17.31 31.03
N LEU A 156 -12.77 17.52 30.60
CA LEU A 156 -11.74 18.10 31.45
C LEU A 156 -12.10 19.52 31.92
N ARG A 157 -12.64 20.34 31.02
CA ARG A 157 -13.09 21.70 31.34
C ARG A 157 -14.21 21.68 32.38
N GLU A 158 -15.18 20.78 32.22
CA GLU A 158 -16.28 20.65 33.19
C GLU A 158 -15.77 20.18 34.55
N ALA A 159 -14.88 19.19 34.59
CA ALA A 159 -14.28 18.68 35.82
C ALA A 159 -13.53 19.78 36.60
N LEU A 160 -12.79 20.66 35.91
CA LEU A 160 -12.11 21.80 36.53
C LEU A 160 -13.12 22.80 37.13
N MET A 161 -14.19 23.16 36.42
CA MET A 161 -15.22 24.07 36.96
C MET A 161 -15.98 23.49 38.15
N GLN A 162 -16.22 22.17 38.17
CA GLN A 162 -16.82 21.49 39.33
C GLN A 162 -15.89 21.50 40.55
N ASN A 163 -14.58 21.40 40.33
CA ASN A 163 -13.58 21.45 41.40
C ASN A 163 -13.46 22.85 42.01
N GLU A 164 -13.48 23.91 41.19
CA GLU A 164 -13.51 25.31 41.67
C GLU A 164 -14.74 25.60 42.53
N ARG A 165 -15.91 25.06 42.18
CA ARG A 165 -17.14 25.18 43.00
C ARG A 165 -17.09 24.37 44.30
N SER A 166 -16.30 23.30 44.34
CA SER A 166 -16.15 22.44 45.54
C SER A 166 -15.19 23.05 46.57
N PHE A 167 -14.19 23.84 46.16
CA PHE A 167 -13.29 24.55 47.08
C PHE A 167 -13.89 25.82 47.69
N GLY A 168 -14.90 26.44 47.07
CA GLY A 168 -15.61 27.62 47.61
C GLY A 168 -16.64 27.33 48.71
N SER A 169 -16.88 26.06 49.05
CA SER A 169 -17.89 25.62 50.04
C SER A 169 -17.29 25.27 51.42
N GLN A 170 -15.96 25.27 51.55
CA GLN A 170 -15.24 24.79 52.76
C GLN A 170 -14.47 25.91 53.49
N THR A 171 -14.99 27.13 53.50
CA THR A 171 -14.35 28.24 54.24
C THR A 171 -15.26 29.02 55.17
N GLU A 172 -16.28 28.40 55.78
CA GLU A 172 -16.85 28.95 57.03
C GLU A 172 -17.44 27.84 57.92
N ARG A 173 -16.63 27.33 58.86
CA ARG A 173 -16.99 27.08 60.26
C ARG A 173 -15.83 26.37 60.95
N GLY A 174 -15.12 27.12 61.79
CA GLY A 174 -13.96 26.63 62.51
C GLY A 174 -14.27 25.62 63.61
N ARG A 175 -13.22 24.90 64.04
CA ARG A 175 -12.81 24.81 65.46
C ARG A 175 -11.42 24.18 65.55
N VAL A 176 -10.55 24.83 66.30
CA VAL A 176 -9.24 24.36 66.76
C VAL A 176 -9.39 23.05 67.54
N VAL A 177 -8.61 22.00 67.20
CA VAL A 177 -8.01 21.05 68.17
C VAL A 177 -6.68 20.52 67.61
N THR A 178 -5.66 20.65 68.45
CA THR A 178 -4.26 20.21 68.38
C THR A 178 -4.05 18.68 68.31
N GLY A 179 -2.99 18.22 67.64
CA GLY A 179 -2.44 16.86 67.83
C GLY A 179 -1.35 16.50 66.82
N ALA A 180 -0.11 16.33 67.28
CA ALA A 180 1.09 16.09 66.47
C ALA A 180 1.43 14.59 66.27
N VAL A 181 2.27 14.35 65.25
CA VAL A 181 3.23 13.26 64.99
C VAL A 181 2.78 11.80 64.78
N ASN A 182 3.03 11.23 63.59
CA ASN A 182 4.23 10.40 63.32
C ASN A 182 4.34 9.86 61.88
N PHE A 183 5.55 9.92 61.33
CA PHE A 183 6.03 9.38 60.05
C PHE A 183 6.50 7.92 60.20
N LYS A 184 6.33 7.10 59.16
CA LYS A 184 7.22 5.96 58.81
C LYS A 184 7.06 5.56 57.34
N PRO A 185 8.14 5.51 56.53
CA PRO A 185 8.17 4.82 55.25
C PRO A 185 9.01 3.53 55.36
N GLU A 186 8.53 2.41 54.84
CA GLU A 186 9.33 1.18 54.73
C GLU A 186 9.64 0.88 53.26
N SER A 187 10.92 1.03 52.92
CA SER A 187 11.54 0.61 51.68
C SER A 187 11.95 -0.85 51.76
N SER A 188 11.67 -1.65 50.73
CA SER A 188 12.33 -2.95 50.55
C SER A 188 12.74 -3.13 49.10
N THR A 189 14.02 -2.85 48.84
CA THR A 189 14.73 -3.21 47.61
C THR A 189 14.97 -4.71 47.55
N ARG A 190 14.45 -5.38 46.51
CA ARG A 190 15.02 -6.63 46.00
C ARG A 190 15.25 -6.54 44.50
N ARG A 191 16.52 -6.41 44.15
CA ARG A 191 17.13 -6.64 42.83
C ARG A 191 17.07 -8.14 42.52
N VAL A 192 16.88 -8.58 41.25
CA VAL A 192 17.55 -9.76 40.61
C VAL A 192 17.21 -9.83 39.09
N SER A 193 18.30 -9.86 38.31
CA SER A 193 18.63 -10.50 37.01
C SER A 193 17.68 -10.53 35.80
N ILE A 194 18.24 -10.02 34.69
CA ILE A 194 17.74 -10.09 33.30
C ILE A 194 18.14 -11.45 32.70
N ALA A 195 17.18 -12.21 32.17
CA ALA A 195 17.43 -13.31 31.24
C ALA A 195 17.01 -12.87 29.84
N ALA A 196 17.87 -13.13 28.85
CA ALA A 196 17.64 -12.86 27.44
C ALA A 196 16.86 -14.01 26.75
N ILE A 197 16.47 -13.78 25.48
CA ILE A 197 16.06 -14.73 24.40
C ILE A 197 14.51 -14.83 24.17
N PRO A 198 13.98 -15.00 22.93
CA PRO A 198 14.34 -14.47 21.60
C PRO A 198 13.14 -13.83 20.84
N ARG A 199 13.42 -13.27 19.67
CA ARG A 199 12.44 -12.91 18.62
C ARG A 199 12.00 -14.16 17.84
N SER A 200 10.70 -14.33 17.62
CA SER A 200 10.17 -15.16 16.52
C SER A 200 8.76 -14.71 16.14
N GLY A 201 8.48 -14.65 14.83
CA GLY A 201 7.11 -14.62 14.30
C GLY A 201 6.72 -13.40 13.44
N GLY A 202 7.57 -12.95 12.52
CA GLY A 202 7.23 -11.93 11.53
C GLY A 202 7.38 -12.44 10.10
N ALA A 203 6.51 -13.33 9.66
CA ALA A 203 6.51 -13.82 8.27
C ALA A 203 5.08 -14.17 7.85
N ASN A 204 4.28 -13.17 7.46
CA ASN A 204 3.18 -13.44 6.53
C ASN A 204 2.65 -12.26 5.71
N MET A 205 3.20 -11.04 5.84
CA MET A 205 2.73 -9.88 5.03
C MET A 205 3.78 -9.36 4.04
N HIS A 206 4.94 -10.01 3.94
CA HIS A 206 5.99 -9.65 2.99
C HIS A 206 5.80 -10.31 1.60
N PHE A 207 4.91 -11.31 1.51
CA PHE A 207 4.79 -12.14 0.31
C PHE A 207 4.03 -11.46 -0.85
N ASP A 208 3.12 -10.52 -0.56
CA ASP A 208 2.27 -9.90 -1.59
C ASP A 208 2.90 -8.69 -2.28
N VAL A 209 3.81 -7.98 -1.62
CA VAL A 209 4.55 -6.83 -2.22
C VAL A 209 5.62 -7.31 -3.20
N VAL A 210 6.30 -8.42 -2.89
CA VAL A 210 7.31 -9.01 -3.79
C VAL A 210 6.67 -9.56 -5.05
N ARG A 211 5.43 -10.10 -4.95
CA ARG A 211 4.69 -10.62 -6.11
C ARG A 211 4.24 -9.53 -7.07
N THR A 212 3.92 -8.34 -6.56
CA THR A 212 3.60 -7.16 -7.41
C THR A 212 4.84 -6.59 -8.08
N MET A 213 6.01 -6.66 -7.45
CA MET A 213 7.29 -6.32 -8.10
C MET A 213 7.65 -7.35 -9.20
N HIS A 214 7.41 -8.64 -8.96
CA HIS A 214 7.65 -9.72 -9.94
C HIS A 214 6.72 -9.66 -11.17
N ALA A 215 5.49 -9.18 -11.00
CA ALA A 215 4.55 -9.00 -12.11
C ALA A 215 4.95 -7.84 -13.06
N LEU A 216 5.56 -6.78 -12.51
CA LEU A 216 6.19 -5.73 -13.31
C LEU A 216 7.49 -6.21 -13.98
N GLN A 217 8.19 -7.15 -13.34
CA GLN A 217 9.38 -7.78 -13.89
C GLN A 217 9.05 -8.70 -15.07
N PHE A 218 7.94 -9.44 -15.04
CA PHE A 218 7.52 -10.28 -16.18
C PHE A 218 7.12 -9.48 -17.43
N SER A 219 6.59 -8.27 -17.28
CA SER A 219 6.29 -7.39 -18.42
C SER A 219 7.55 -6.71 -18.98
N GLN A 220 8.56 -6.44 -18.14
CA GLN A 220 9.86 -5.91 -18.57
C GLN A 220 10.81 -6.99 -19.13
N GLN A 221 10.74 -8.24 -18.66
CA GLN A 221 11.67 -9.30 -19.07
C GLN A 221 11.47 -9.73 -20.53
N VAL A 222 10.25 -9.59 -21.08
CA VAL A 222 9.99 -9.91 -22.49
C VAL A 222 10.60 -8.87 -23.45
N CYS A 223 10.80 -7.63 -23.01
CA CYS A 223 11.42 -6.58 -23.82
C CYS A 223 12.96 -6.56 -23.74
N PHE A 224 13.57 -7.07 -22.64
CA PHE A 224 15.02 -6.98 -22.43
C PHE A 224 15.85 -8.11 -23.07
N LEU A 225 15.21 -9.17 -23.59
CA LEU A 225 15.90 -10.34 -24.16
C LEU A 225 16.17 -10.26 -25.67
N HIS A 226 15.78 -9.17 -26.35
CA HIS A 226 16.07 -8.94 -27.77
C HIS A 226 16.46 -7.46 -28.05
N SER A 227 17.39 -6.92 -27.27
CA SER A 227 18.19 -5.73 -27.66
C SER A 227 19.68 -6.05 -27.54
#